data_AF-A0A554MGM2-F1
#
_entry.id   AF-A0A554MGM2-F1
#
_cell.length_a   1.000
_cell.length_b   1.000
_cell.length_c   1.000
_cell.angle_alpha   90.00
_cell.angle_beta   90.00
_cell.angle_gamma   90.00
#
_symmetry.space_group_name_H-M   'P 1'
#
loop_
_entity.id
_entity.type
_entity.pdbx_description
1 polymer ?
#
loop_
_entity_poly.entity_id
_entity_poly.type
_entity_poly.pdbx_seq_one_letter_code
_entity_poly.pdbx_strand_id
1 'polypeptide(L)'
;IEMTSIRGNQTTADKEQVTLRNNSSVETITVTGFRIENSRGGSVDIPKAFELPGFAAVANDPIRLRPGEQVVITFGRQERQMNFRENLCTGYFDATSKFSPSLAHRCPRLDPKEFPELSDRCIQQLQNVSSCRIPKLDLFTDSACADFAQAHFNYAGCVKDYREKANFYGTRWLVWLQREGDFFRNVLERVTLKDGQGKVVDEFEY
;
A
#
# COMPACT_ATOMS: atom_id res chain seq x y z
N ILE A 1 6.28 15.28 -11.57
CA ILE A 1 6.69 14.13 -10.73
C ILE A 1 8.06 14.45 -10.18
N GLU A 2 8.32 14.13 -8.91
CA GLU A 2 9.59 14.39 -8.23
C GLU A 2 9.95 13.22 -7.30
N MET A 3 11.25 12.92 -7.19
CA MET A 3 11.85 12.00 -6.22
C MET A 3 12.00 12.70 -4.86
N THR A 4 10.94 12.66 -4.07
CA THR A 4 10.91 13.32 -2.74
C THR A 4 11.74 12.63 -1.67
N SER A 5 12.12 11.37 -1.85
CA SER A 5 12.98 10.65 -0.91
C SER A 5 13.65 9.47 -1.61
N ILE A 6 14.95 9.30 -1.36
CA ILE A 6 15.72 8.11 -1.73
C ILE A 6 16.40 7.57 -0.46
N ARG A 7 16.25 6.27 -0.24
CA ARG A 7 16.94 5.52 0.81
C ARG A 7 17.83 4.48 0.16
N GLY A 8 18.87 4.88 -0.56
CA GLY A 8 19.72 3.95 -1.30
C GLY A 8 20.94 3.45 -0.52
N ASN A 9 21.33 4.13 0.56
CA ASN A 9 22.47 3.75 1.42
C ASN A 9 22.10 2.70 2.48
N GLN A 10 21.35 1.68 2.09
CA GLN A 10 20.82 0.70 3.02
C GLN A 10 21.62 -0.60 2.97
N THR A 11 21.66 -1.31 4.10
CA THR A 11 22.38 -2.58 4.22
C THR A 11 21.71 -3.74 3.49
N THR A 12 20.46 -3.55 3.06
CA THR A 12 19.62 -4.58 2.43
C THR A 12 18.63 -3.95 1.45
N ALA A 13 18.40 -4.63 0.33
CA ALA A 13 17.50 -4.18 -0.75
C ALA A 13 16.04 -3.93 -0.30
N ASP A 14 15.54 -4.63 0.72
CA ASP A 14 14.19 -4.44 1.27
C ASP A 14 14.00 -3.11 2.03
N LYS A 15 15.11 -2.41 2.28
CA LYS A 15 15.13 -1.05 2.82
C LYS A 15 15.44 -0.01 1.74
N GLU A 16 15.95 -0.42 0.58
CA GLU A 16 16.16 0.47 -0.54
C GLU A 16 14.84 0.96 -1.10
N GLN A 17 14.63 2.27 -1.04
CA GLN A 17 13.36 2.89 -1.40
C GLN A 17 13.53 4.16 -2.21
N VAL A 18 12.65 4.35 -3.18
CA VAL A 18 12.43 5.62 -3.88
C VAL A 18 10.98 6.02 -3.71
N THR A 19 10.73 7.25 -3.26
CA THR A 19 9.38 7.81 -3.16
C THR A 19 9.18 8.87 -4.23
N LEU A 20 8.26 8.60 -5.15
CA LEU A 20 7.83 9.56 -6.15
C LEU A 20 6.55 10.24 -5.70
N ARG A 21 6.48 11.56 -5.83
CA ARG A 21 5.27 12.34 -5.56
C ARG A 21 4.84 13.11 -6.79
N ASN A 22 3.53 13.21 -6.97
CA ASN A 22 2.96 14.13 -7.93
C ASN A 22 2.76 15.51 -7.28
N ASN A 23 3.68 16.43 -7.57
CA ASN A 23 3.63 17.82 -7.12
C ASN A 23 2.85 18.75 -8.08
N SER A 24 2.25 18.21 -9.15
CA SER A 24 1.28 18.97 -9.96
C SER A 24 0.07 19.33 -9.10
N SER A 25 -0.50 20.51 -9.32
CA SER A 25 -1.70 20.98 -8.64
C SER A 25 -2.99 20.46 -9.27
N VAL A 26 -2.97 20.03 -10.54
CA VAL A 26 -4.17 19.69 -11.31
C VAL A 26 -4.06 18.41 -12.12
N GLU A 27 -2.86 18.01 -12.53
CA GLU A 27 -2.68 16.89 -13.46
C GLU A 27 -2.56 15.56 -12.73
N THR A 28 -3.23 14.54 -13.25
CA THR A 28 -2.97 13.15 -12.87
C THR A 28 -1.91 12.58 -13.79
N ILE A 29 -0.86 11.98 -13.23
CA ILE A 29 0.29 11.48 -13.99
C ILE A 29 0.37 9.96 -13.83
N THR A 30 0.44 9.26 -14.96
CA THR A 30 0.70 7.81 -14.98
C THR A 30 2.20 7.58 -14.87
N VAL A 31 2.63 6.86 -13.82
CA VAL A 31 4.06 6.56 -13.56
C VAL A 31 4.44 5.12 -13.87
N THR A 32 3.47 4.23 -14.16
CA THR A 32 3.80 2.90 -14.69
C THR A 32 4.59 3.03 -15.99
N GLY A 33 5.68 2.28 -16.10
CA GLY A 33 6.63 2.34 -17.22
C GLY A 33 7.66 3.45 -17.12
N PHE A 34 7.60 4.34 -16.11
CA PHE A 34 8.74 5.20 -15.81
C PHE A 34 9.92 4.32 -15.38
N ARG A 35 11.14 4.77 -15.67
CA ARG A 35 12.36 4.03 -15.44
C ARG A 35 13.20 4.70 -14.37
N ILE A 36 13.68 3.92 -13.40
CA ILE A 36 14.66 4.34 -12.41
C ILE A 36 16.01 3.75 -12.81
N GLU A 37 17.01 4.60 -13.02
CA GLU A 37 18.37 4.23 -13.39
C GLU A 37 19.35 4.57 -12.27
N ASN A 38 20.40 3.76 -12.11
CA ASN A 38 21.52 4.04 -11.21
C ASN A 38 22.79 4.39 -11.99
N SER A 39 23.83 4.86 -11.30
CA SER A 39 25.10 5.24 -11.91
C SER A 39 25.92 4.06 -12.44
N ARG A 40 25.52 2.82 -12.15
CA ARG A 40 26.19 1.57 -12.57
C ARG A 40 25.56 0.98 -13.84
N GLY A 41 24.63 1.69 -14.48
CA GLY A 41 23.91 1.23 -15.67
C GLY A 41 22.76 0.26 -15.38
N GLY A 42 22.45 0.03 -14.10
CA GLY A 42 21.25 -0.70 -13.69
C GLY A 42 20.00 0.13 -13.92
N SER A 43 18.94 -0.50 -14.40
CA SER A 43 17.65 0.13 -14.61
C SER A 43 16.50 -0.77 -14.19
N VAL A 44 15.37 -0.17 -13.84
CA VAL A 44 14.12 -0.87 -13.57
C VAL A 44 12.92 -0.01 -13.95
N ASP A 45 11.91 -0.64 -14.53
CA ASP A 45 10.66 0.02 -14.88
C ASP A 45 9.65 -0.13 -13.74
N ILE A 46 8.88 0.93 -13.47
CA ILE A 46 7.81 0.90 -12.48
C ILE A 46 6.67 0.01 -13.02
N PRO A 47 6.33 -1.09 -12.32
CA PRO A 47 5.34 -2.04 -12.79
C PRO A 47 3.90 -1.51 -12.65
N LYS A 48 2.95 -2.36 -13.05
CA LYS A 48 1.53 -2.20 -12.72
C LYS A 48 1.26 -2.60 -11.25
N ALA A 49 0.10 -2.22 -10.75
CA ALA A 49 -0.35 -2.52 -9.40
C ALA A 49 -1.85 -2.85 -9.38
N PHE A 50 -2.34 -3.32 -8.24
CA PHE A 50 -3.77 -3.43 -7.99
C PHE A 50 -4.30 -2.10 -7.46
N GLU A 51 -5.28 -1.51 -8.13
CA GLU A 51 -6.00 -0.37 -7.55
C GLU A 51 -6.84 -0.83 -6.34
N LEU A 52 -7.41 -2.03 -6.42
CA LEU A 52 -8.08 -2.71 -5.31
C LEU A 52 -7.49 -4.12 -5.11
N PRO A 53 -6.61 -4.35 -4.12
CA PRO A 53 -5.99 -5.64 -3.91
C PRO A 53 -6.98 -6.70 -3.41
N GLY A 54 -6.69 -7.99 -3.65
CA GLY A 54 -7.42 -9.12 -3.07
C GLY A 54 -8.69 -9.58 -3.80
N PHE A 55 -9.14 -8.89 -4.86
CA PHE A 55 -10.33 -9.27 -5.64
C PHE A 55 -9.99 -9.81 -7.04
N ALA A 56 -8.82 -9.47 -7.58
CA ALA A 56 -8.32 -9.95 -8.86
C ALA A 56 -7.06 -10.81 -8.66
N ALA A 57 -6.85 -11.77 -9.56
CA ALA A 57 -5.70 -12.67 -9.51
C ALA A 57 -4.39 -12.01 -9.97
N VAL A 58 -4.46 -11.01 -10.86
CA VAL A 58 -3.28 -10.37 -11.47
C VAL A 58 -3.44 -8.85 -11.50
N ALA A 59 -2.36 -8.14 -11.17
CA ALA A 59 -2.31 -6.68 -11.21
C ALA A 59 -2.29 -6.21 -12.67
N ASN A 60 -3.28 -5.41 -13.07
CA ASN A 60 -3.32 -4.88 -14.44
C ASN A 60 -3.55 -3.37 -14.52
N ASP A 61 -3.65 -2.70 -13.37
CA ASP A 61 -3.92 -1.26 -13.33
C ASP A 61 -2.62 -0.47 -13.43
N PRO A 62 -2.57 0.57 -14.29
CA PRO A 62 -1.47 1.50 -14.26
C PRO A 62 -1.54 2.35 -13.00
N ILE A 63 -0.37 2.63 -12.41
CA ILE A 63 -0.21 3.51 -11.27
C ILE A 63 -0.41 4.95 -11.74
N ARG A 64 -1.52 5.55 -11.34
CA ARG A 64 -1.90 6.93 -11.64
C ARG A 64 -1.85 7.74 -10.34
N LEU A 65 -0.97 8.74 -10.30
CA LEU A 65 -0.83 9.63 -9.16
C LEU A 65 -1.64 10.89 -9.43
N ARG A 66 -2.69 11.10 -8.63
CA ARG A 66 -3.40 12.39 -8.59
C ARG A 66 -2.52 13.46 -7.92
N PRO A 67 -2.87 14.76 -8.04
CA PRO A 67 -2.21 15.82 -7.29
C PRO A 67 -2.00 15.46 -5.81
N GLY A 68 -0.76 15.52 -5.35
CA GLY A 68 -0.35 15.24 -3.97
C GLY A 68 -0.16 13.76 -3.62
N GLU A 69 -0.58 12.81 -4.46
CA GLU A 69 -0.38 11.38 -4.24
C GLU A 69 1.06 10.93 -4.48
N GLN A 70 1.41 9.78 -3.93
CA GLN A 70 2.76 9.22 -4.02
C GLN A 70 2.76 7.71 -4.31
N VAL A 71 3.87 7.26 -4.88
CA VAL A 71 4.25 5.83 -4.92
C VAL A 71 5.55 5.64 -4.17
N VAL A 72 5.60 4.62 -3.32
CA VAL A 72 6.82 4.16 -2.66
C VAL A 72 7.25 2.88 -3.36
N ILE A 73 8.40 2.93 -4.01
CA ILE A 73 9.03 1.79 -4.66
C ILE A 73 10.11 1.25 -3.73
N THR A 74 9.92 0.04 -3.23
CA THR A 74 10.91 -0.75 -2.51
C THR A 74 11.58 -1.72 -3.47
N PHE A 75 12.90 -1.77 -3.48
CA PHE A 75 13.64 -2.61 -4.44
C PHE A 75 13.61 -4.09 -4.05
N GLY A 76 13.71 -4.38 -2.76
CA GLY A 76 13.71 -5.74 -2.23
C GLY A 76 12.36 -6.44 -2.25
N ARG A 77 12.32 -7.55 -1.52
CA ARG A 77 11.20 -8.49 -1.50
C ARG A 77 10.09 -8.10 -0.53
N GLN A 78 8.89 -8.56 -0.86
CA GLN A 78 7.76 -8.59 0.05
C GLN A 78 7.03 -9.92 -0.10
N GLU A 79 6.73 -10.57 1.03
CA GLU A 79 6.21 -11.95 1.12
C GLU A 79 4.95 -12.24 0.28
N ARG A 80 4.01 -11.30 0.20
CA ARG A 80 2.77 -11.38 -0.59
C ARG A 80 2.97 -11.09 -2.07
N GLN A 81 4.14 -10.60 -2.48
CA GLN A 81 4.52 -10.37 -3.89
C GLN A 81 3.47 -9.57 -4.67
N MET A 82 2.94 -8.51 -4.05
CA MET A 82 1.82 -7.75 -4.59
C MET A 82 2.07 -6.24 -4.49
N ASN A 83 1.91 -5.53 -5.60
CA ASN A 83 1.93 -4.07 -5.66
C ASN A 83 0.50 -3.54 -5.60
N PHE A 84 0.21 -2.54 -4.79
CA PHE A 84 -1.17 -2.06 -4.63
C PHE A 84 -1.27 -0.60 -4.18
N ARG A 85 -2.44 0.00 -4.43
CA ARG A 85 -2.87 1.23 -3.77
C ARG A 85 -3.39 0.90 -2.38
N GLU A 86 -2.93 1.62 -1.37
CA GLU A 86 -3.53 1.51 -0.05
C GLU A 86 -4.98 1.99 -0.07
N ASN A 87 -5.81 1.40 0.79
CA ASN A 87 -7.17 1.85 1.04
C ASN A 87 -7.45 1.78 2.55
N LEU A 88 -8.66 2.13 2.98
CA LEU A 88 -9.02 2.10 4.40
C LEU A 88 -8.82 0.71 5.03
N CYS A 89 -8.96 -0.37 4.26
CA CYS A 89 -8.96 -1.74 4.73
C CYS A 89 -7.61 -2.44 4.65
N THR A 90 -6.61 -1.90 3.93
CA THR A 90 -5.34 -2.62 3.66
C THR A 90 -4.57 -2.99 4.91
N GLY A 91 -4.76 -2.29 6.03
CA GLY A 91 -4.11 -2.63 7.30
C GLY A 91 -4.44 -4.05 7.80
N TYR A 92 -5.54 -4.66 7.38
CA TYR A 92 -5.84 -6.07 7.70
C TYR A 92 -4.81 -7.06 7.13
N PHE A 93 -4.03 -6.69 6.12
CA PHE A 93 -2.98 -7.56 5.59
C PHE A 93 -1.85 -7.82 6.58
N ASP A 94 -1.67 -6.95 7.59
CA ASP A 94 -0.68 -7.14 8.67
C ASP A 94 -1.00 -8.35 9.57
N ALA A 95 -2.20 -8.92 9.46
CA ALA A 95 -2.55 -10.15 10.16
C ALA A 95 -1.79 -11.38 9.66
N THR A 96 -1.33 -11.37 8.41
CA THR A 96 -0.68 -12.53 7.78
C THR A 96 0.72 -12.27 7.26
N SER A 97 1.12 -11.01 7.12
CA SER A 97 2.38 -10.64 6.45
C SER A 97 2.91 -9.33 7.00
N LYS A 98 4.22 -9.17 7.06
CA LYS A 98 4.83 -7.88 7.40
C LYS A 98 5.13 -7.10 6.13
N PHE A 99 4.99 -5.78 6.21
CA PHE A 99 5.23 -4.87 5.10
C PHE A 99 6.32 -3.86 5.44
N SER A 100 7.22 -3.62 4.49
CA SER A 100 8.21 -2.53 4.50
C SER A 100 8.07 -1.77 3.17
N PRO A 101 7.56 -0.53 3.16
CA PRO A 101 7.15 0.27 4.31
C PRO A 101 5.89 -0.29 5.00
N SER A 102 5.65 0.15 6.24
CA SER A 102 4.47 -0.25 7.00
C SER A 102 3.17 0.26 6.38
N LEU A 103 2.12 -0.54 6.50
CA LEU A 103 0.78 -0.19 6.03
C LEU A 103 0.13 0.86 6.93
N ALA A 104 -0.76 1.65 6.34
CA ALA A 104 -1.61 2.56 7.08
C ALA A 104 -2.70 1.79 7.84
N HIS A 105 -2.78 2.00 9.17
CA HIS A 105 -3.79 1.38 10.02
C HIS A 105 -5.01 2.29 10.16
N ARG A 106 -5.74 2.48 9.06
CA ARG A 106 -6.91 3.38 8.97
C ARG A 106 -8.25 2.65 8.88
N CYS A 107 -8.32 1.39 9.32
CA CYS A 107 -9.55 0.61 9.20
C CYS A 107 -10.68 1.28 9.99
N PRO A 108 -11.86 1.44 9.38
CA PRO A 108 -13.01 2.04 10.04
C PRO A 108 -13.35 1.27 11.32
N ARG A 109 -13.78 2.00 12.35
CA ARG A 109 -14.39 1.39 13.52
C ARG A 109 -15.86 1.13 13.21
N LEU A 110 -16.40 0.07 13.82
CA LEU A 110 -17.82 -0.23 13.79
C LEU A 110 -18.62 0.98 14.29
N ASP A 111 -19.61 1.43 13.52
CA ASP A 111 -20.67 2.29 14.02
C ASP A 111 -21.86 1.40 14.42
N PRO A 112 -22.18 1.25 15.72
CA PRO A 112 -23.29 0.41 16.16
C PRO A 112 -24.64 0.81 15.55
N LYS A 113 -24.79 2.06 15.11
CA LYS A 113 -26.02 2.54 14.44
C LYS A 113 -26.26 1.87 13.09
N GLU A 114 -25.20 1.41 12.45
CA GLU A 114 -25.29 0.70 11.16
C GLU A 114 -25.73 -0.78 11.36
N PHE A 115 -25.70 -1.28 12.61
CA PHE A 115 -25.96 -2.69 12.94
C PHE A 115 -26.86 -2.84 14.19
N PRO A 116 -28.12 -2.37 14.13
CA PRO A 116 -29.05 -2.39 15.27
C PRO A 116 -29.48 -3.80 15.70
N GLU A 117 -29.22 -4.82 14.89
CA GLU A 117 -29.50 -6.23 15.17
C GLU A 117 -28.51 -6.86 16.17
N LEU A 118 -27.35 -6.23 16.40
CA LEU A 118 -26.36 -6.76 17.33
C LEU A 118 -26.75 -6.50 18.78
N SER A 119 -26.49 -7.48 19.64
CA SER A 119 -26.69 -7.32 21.08
C SER A 119 -25.72 -6.28 21.67
N ASP A 120 -26.12 -5.60 22.75
CA ASP A 120 -25.25 -4.65 23.47
C ASP A 120 -23.91 -5.27 23.86
N ARG A 121 -23.94 -6.54 24.29
CA ARG A 121 -22.73 -7.30 24.63
C ARG A 121 -21.83 -7.47 23.41
N CYS A 122 -22.39 -7.83 22.25
CA CYS A 122 -21.62 -7.97 21.02
C CYS A 122 -20.98 -6.64 20.62
N ILE A 123 -21.75 -5.55 20.61
CA ILE A 123 -21.26 -4.21 20.29
C ILE A 123 -20.08 -3.83 21.20
N GLN A 124 -20.21 -4.04 22.51
CA GLN A 124 -19.13 -3.76 23.47
C GLN A 124 -17.87 -4.59 23.18
N GLN A 125 -18.02 -5.87 22.83
CA GLN A 125 -16.87 -6.72 22.48
C GLN A 125 -16.19 -6.24 21.19
N LEU A 126 -16.97 -5.92 20.16
CA LEU A 126 -16.46 -5.48 18.86
C LEU A 126 -15.80 -4.09 18.90
N GLN A 127 -16.31 -3.19 19.73
CA GLN A 127 -15.71 -1.86 19.93
C GLN A 127 -14.32 -1.91 20.59
N ASN A 128 -14.02 -2.96 21.33
CA ASN A 128 -12.72 -3.18 21.95
C ASN A 128 -11.68 -3.79 21.00
N VAL A 129 -12.09 -4.20 19.79
CA VAL A 129 -11.16 -4.70 18.79
C VAL A 129 -10.35 -3.54 18.23
N SER A 130 -9.03 -3.62 18.39
CA SER A 130 -8.09 -2.65 17.81
C SER A 130 -8.30 -2.51 16.29
N SER A 131 -8.12 -1.30 15.77
CA SER A 131 -8.25 -1.03 14.33
C SER A 131 -7.35 -1.98 13.51
N CYS A 132 -7.87 -2.43 12.37
CA CYS A 132 -7.20 -3.37 11.47
C CYS A 132 -6.79 -4.71 12.12
N ARG A 133 -7.51 -5.15 13.16
CA ARG A 133 -7.30 -6.47 13.77
C ARG A 133 -8.48 -7.39 13.54
N ILE A 134 -8.14 -8.64 13.22
CA ILE A 134 -9.10 -9.73 13.13
C ILE A 134 -9.22 -10.29 14.57
N PRO A 135 -10.38 -10.19 15.21
CA PRO A 135 -10.57 -10.74 16.55
C PRO A 135 -10.52 -12.27 16.50
N LYS A 136 -10.09 -12.90 17.59
CA LYS A 136 -10.19 -14.36 17.72
C LYS A 136 -11.64 -14.73 18.00
N LEU A 137 -12.20 -15.63 17.18
CA LEU A 137 -13.64 -15.93 17.22
C LEU A 137 -14.08 -16.67 18.50
N ASP A 138 -13.16 -17.39 19.14
CA ASP A 138 -13.36 -18.09 20.42
C ASP A 138 -13.61 -17.13 21.61
N LEU A 139 -13.36 -15.83 21.44
CA LEU A 139 -13.65 -14.81 22.44
C LEU A 139 -15.13 -14.41 22.48
N PHE A 140 -15.91 -14.79 21.47
CA PHE A 140 -17.34 -14.52 21.41
C PHE A 140 -18.12 -15.73 21.93
N THR A 141 -18.95 -15.50 22.94
CA THR A 141 -19.86 -16.53 23.47
C THR A 141 -21.19 -16.56 22.74
N ASP A 142 -21.48 -15.52 21.95
CA ASP A 142 -22.67 -15.37 21.11
C ASP A 142 -22.28 -15.70 19.66
N SER A 143 -22.92 -16.72 19.10
CA SER A 143 -22.63 -17.19 17.74
C SER A 143 -22.93 -16.12 16.70
N ALA A 144 -23.99 -15.32 16.89
CA ALA A 144 -24.31 -14.24 15.96
C ALA A 144 -23.21 -13.17 15.94
N CYS A 145 -22.60 -12.91 17.10
CA CYS A 145 -21.47 -11.98 17.20
C CYS A 145 -20.20 -12.53 16.56
N ALA A 146 -19.91 -13.83 16.74
CA ALA A 146 -18.80 -14.49 16.06
C ALA A 146 -18.95 -14.45 14.54
N ASP A 147 -20.14 -14.77 14.03
CA ASP A 147 -20.45 -14.75 12.59
C ASP A 147 -20.30 -13.33 12.03
N PHE A 148 -20.79 -12.32 12.76
CA PHE A 148 -20.63 -10.92 12.41
C PHE A 148 -19.15 -10.52 12.36
N ALA A 149 -18.39 -10.84 13.41
CA ALA A 149 -16.96 -10.55 13.47
C ALA A 149 -16.22 -11.20 12.30
N GLN A 150 -16.54 -12.47 12.00
CA GLN A 150 -15.94 -13.20 10.89
C GLN A 150 -16.27 -12.56 9.55
N ALA A 151 -17.50 -12.07 9.35
CA ALA A 151 -17.93 -11.46 8.09
C ALA A 151 -17.33 -10.06 7.87
N HIS A 152 -17.21 -9.25 8.92
CA HIS A 152 -16.91 -7.81 8.81
C HIS A 152 -15.50 -7.41 9.23
N PHE A 153 -14.88 -8.08 10.23
CA PHE A 153 -13.57 -7.71 10.77
C PHE A 153 -12.40 -8.35 10.03
N ASN A 154 -12.42 -8.23 8.70
CA ASN A 154 -11.35 -8.68 7.81
C ASN A 154 -11.31 -7.77 6.57
N TYR A 155 -10.31 -7.97 5.71
CA TYR A 155 -10.16 -7.14 4.51
C TYR A 155 -11.40 -7.19 3.59
N ALA A 156 -11.91 -8.38 3.27
CA ALA A 156 -13.02 -8.53 2.34
C ALA A 156 -14.32 -7.91 2.89
N GLY A 157 -14.61 -8.12 4.18
CA GLY A 157 -15.72 -7.50 4.89
C GLY A 157 -15.62 -5.98 4.89
N CYS A 158 -14.48 -5.45 5.32
CA CYS A 158 -14.24 -4.01 5.31
C CYS A 158 -14.40 -3.40 3.90
N VAL A 159 -13.91 -4.04 2.85
CA VAL A 159 -14.11 -3.51 1.49
C VAL A 159 -15.57 -3.57 1.09
N LYS A 160 -16.29 -4.66 1.41
CA LYS A 160 -17.72 -4.77 1.15
C LYS A 160 -18.50 -3.61 1.79
N ASP A 161 -18.16 -3.25 3.02
CA ASP A 161 -18.90 -2.25 3.80
C ASP A 161 -18.51 -0.81 3.46
N TYR A 162 -17.25 -0.55 3.12
CA TYR A 162 -16.70 0.81 3.06
C TYR A 162 -16.20 1.26 1.69
N ARG A 163 -16.21 0.42 0.64
CA ARG A 163 -15.66 0.78 -0.69
C ARG A 163 -16.26 2.04 -1.32
N GLU A 164 -17.52 2.32 -1.02
CA GLU A 164 -18.25 3.46 -1.60
C GLU A 164 -18.00 4.79 -0.85
N LYS A 165 -17.23 4.76 0.27
CA LYS A 165 -16.88 5.99 0.98
C LYS A 165 -15.92 6.82 0.12
N ALA A 166 -16.13 8.14 0.07
CA ALA A 166 -15.32 9.05 -0.75
C ALA A 166 -13.80 9.00 -0.46
N ASN A 167 -13.43 8.65 0.79
CA ASN A 167 -12.06 8.52 1.26
C ASN A 167 -11.58 7.06 1.34
N PHE A 168 -12.24 6.13 0.64
CA PHE A 168 -11.87 4.71 0.68
C PHE A 168 -10.45 4.46 0.19
N TYR A 169 -10.09 5.01 -0.98
CA TYR A 169 -8.75 4.90 -1.52
C TYR A 169 -7.80 5.87 -0.84
N GLY A 170 -6.64 5.36 -0.44
CA GLY A 170 -5.54 6.16 0.08
C GLY A 170 -4.76 6.88 -1.02
N THR A 171 -3.90 7.79 -0.60
CA THR A 171 -3.03 8.60 -1.47
C THR A 171 -1.66 7.96 -1.74
N ARG A 172 -1.45 6.73 -1.28
CA ARG A 172 -0.16 6.04 -1.36
C ARG A 172 -0.29 4.71 -2.10
N TRP A 173 0.56 4.55 -3.11
CA TRP A 173 0.81 3.29 -3.78
C TRP A 173 2.08 2.66 -3.22
N LEU A 174 2.07 1.34 -3.05
CA LEU A 174 3.21 0.56 -2.56
C LEU A 174 3.61 -0.45 -3.64
N VAL A 175 4.90 -0.44 -3.98
CA VAL A 175 5.49 -1.26 -5.03
C VAL A 175 6.72 -1.95 -4.49
N TRP A 176 6.85 -3.25 -4.76
CA TRP A 176 8.02 -4.05 -4.45
C TRP A 176 8.55 -4.70 -5.73
N LEU A 177 9.82 -4.45 -6.04
CA LEU A 177 10.46 -4.94 -7.27
C LEU A 177 11.00 -6.37 -7.14
N GLN A 178 10.90 -6.96 -5.93
CA GLN A 178 11.27 -8.35 -5.64
C GLN A 178 12.73 -8.69 -5.96
N ARG A 179 13.62 -7.70 -5.95
CA ARG A 179 15.03 -7.90 -6.27
C ARG A 179 15.80 -8.50 -5.10
N GLU A 180 16.85 -9.22 -5.46
CA GLU A 180 17.93 -9.59 -4.55
C GLU A 180 19.12 -8.64 -4.74
N GLY A 181 19.78 -8.29 -3.64
CA GLY A 181 20.97 -7.44 -3.63
C GLY A 181 20.70 -5.96 -3.86
N ASP A 182 21.69 -5.15 -3.51
CA ASP A 182 21.60 -3.69 -3.52
C ASP A 182 21.56 -3.14 -4.95
N PHE A 183 20.54 -2.32 -5.22
CA PHE A 183 20.43 -1.62 -6.49
C PHE A 183 21.28 -0.35 -6.50
N PHE A 184 21.36 0.37 -5.39
CA PHE A 184 22.09 1.62 -5.32
C PHE A 184 23.49 1.44 -4.72
N ARG A 185 24.36 2.41 -4.96
CA ARG A 185 25.64 2.54 -4.25
C ARG A 185 25.38 3.17 -2.89
N ASN A 186 26.14 2.74 -1.88
CA ASN A 186 25.95 3.23 -0.51
C ASN A 186 26.57 4.60 -0.22
N VAL A 187 27.40 5.15 -1.11
CA VAL A 187 28.24 6.33 -0.81
C VAL A 187 28.14 7.44 -1.86
N LEU A 188 28.26 7.11 -3.14
CA LEU A 188 28.13 8.07 -4.24
C LEU A 188 27.23 7.46 -5.31
N GLU A 189 25.99 7.91 -5.36
CA GLU A 189 25.00 7.42 -6.31
C GLU A 189 24.36 8.56 -7.07
N ARG A 190 24.07 8.31 -8.35
CA ARG A 190 23.17 9.14 -9.14
C ARG A 190 21.98 8.30 -9.52
N VAL A 191 20.81 8.72 -9.09
CA VAL A 191 19.54 8.14 -9.47
C VAL A 191 18.88 9.03 -10.51
N THR A 192 18.60 8.48 -11.68
CA THR A 192 17.91 9.20 -12.77
C THR A 192 16.53 8.58 -12.97
N LEU A 193 15.49 9.41 -12.92
CA LEU A 193 14.12 9.03 -13.24
C LEU A 193 13.81 9.47 -14.67
N LYS A 194 13.35 8.53 -15.50
CA LYS A 194 12.89 8.80 -16.87
C LYS A 194 11.43 8.43 -17.06
N ASP A 195 10.73 9.16 -17.92
CA ASP A 195 9.38 8.80 -18.33
C ASP A 195 9.38 7.65 -19.35
N GLY A 196 8.17 7.24 -19.77
CA GLY A 196 8.01 6.18 -20.76
C GLY A 196 8.52 6.51 -22.17
N GLN A 197 8.88 7.78 -22.45
CA GLN A 197 9.52 8.21 -23.69
C GLN A 197 11.05 8.31 -23.56
N GLY A 198 11.60 8.01 -22.39
CA GLY A 198 13.03 8.08 -22.10
C GLY A 198 13.52 9.49 -21.75
N LYS A 199 12.62 10.47 -21.58
CA LYS A 199 13.00 11.81 -21.15
C LYS A 199 13.28 11.82 -19.65
N VAL A 200 14.35 12.50 -19.26
CA VAL A 200 14.68 12.71 -17.84
C VAL A 200 13.59 13.57 -17.20
N VAL A 201 13.00 13.03 -16.14
CA VAL A 201 11.97 13.67 -15.31
C VAL A 201 12.61 14.31 -14.09
N ASP A 202 13.56 13.62 -13.47
CA ASP A 202 14.22 14.07 -12.24
C ASP A 202 15.56 13.33 -12.03
N GLU A 203 16.46 13.93 -11.25
CA GLU A 203 17.75 13.35 -10.87
C GLU A 203 18.05 13.63 -9.39
N PHE A 204 18.66 12.66 -8.73
CA PHE A 204 19.05 12.76 -7.33
C PHE A 204 20.46 12.21 -7.14
N GLU A 205 21.28 12.94 -6.40
CA GLU A 205 22.64 12.52 -6.06
C GLU A 205 22.85 12.56 -4.54
N TYR A 206 23.60 11.59 -4.01
CA TYR A 206 24.10 11.57 -2.63
C TYR A 206 25.47 10.92 -2.56
#